data_AF-A0A397DMM3-F1
#
_entry.id   AF-A0A397DMM3-F1
#
_cell.length_a   1.000
_cell.length_b   1.000
_cell.length_c   1.000
_cell.angle_alpha   90.00
_cell.angle_beta   90.00
_cell.angle_gamma   90.00
#
_symmetry.space_group_name_H-M   'P 1'
#
loop_
_entity.id
_entity.type
_entity.pdbx_description
1 polymer ?
#
loop_
_entity_poly.entity_id
_entity_poly.type
_entity_poly.pdbx_seq_one_letter_code
_entity_poly.pdbx_strand_id
1 'polypeptide(L)' 'MPFEASSYGDLLLTMQTAAGPVEVPGKRRCYVVNDGDEFLVSDDTLKTIGIDIDRLLEQVARLQVDEDGDDLEEVAR' A
#
# COMPACT_ATOMS: atom_id res chain seq x y z
N MET A 1 -13.32 -5.63 -1.93
CA MET A 1 -14.39 -5.01 -1.11
C MET A 1 -15.08 -3.97 -1.97
N PRO A 2 -16.35 -4.16 -2.39
CA PRO A 2 -17.12 -3.09 -2.99
C PRO A 2 -17.56 -2.10 -1.91
N PHE A 3 -17.41 -0.81 -2.16
CA PHE A 3 -17.97 0.27 -1.34
C PHE A 3 -18.95 1.09 -2.18
N GLU A 4 -19.98 1.65 -1.55
CA GLU A 4 -20.89 2.58 -2.21
C GLU A 4 -20.45 4.01 -1.92
N ALA A 5 -20.31 4.80 -2.99
CA ALA A 5 -19.99 6.22 -2.91
C ALA A 5 -21.24 7.06 -3.19
N SER A 6 -21.50 8.07 -2.37
CA SER A 6 -22.60 9.03 -2.57
C SER A 6 -22.20 10.21 -3.45
N SER A 7 -20.93 10.58 -3.47
CA SER A 7 -20.41 11.76 -4.18
C SER A 7 -18.92 11.61 -4.49
N TYR A 8 -18.40 12.48 -5.35
CA TYR A 8 -16.97 12.59 -5.64
C TYR A 8 -16.51 14.04 -5.80
N GLY A 9 -15.22 14.27 -5.60
CA GLY A 9 -14.57 15.55 -5.84
C GLY A 9 -13.12 15.38 -6.25
N ASP A 10 -12.62 16.30 -7.09
CA ASP A 10 -11.22 16.30 -7.53
C ASP A 10 -10.39 17.18 -6.56
N LEU A 11 -9.60 16.53 -5.71
CA LEU A 11 -8.87 17.15 -4.60
C LEU A 11 -7.36 17.14 -4.84
N LEU A 12 -6.65 18.12 -4.28
CA LEU A 12 -5.20 18.05 -4.09
C LEU A 12 -4.94 17.28 -2.80
N LEU A 13 -4.03 16.30 -2.85
CA LEU A 13 -3.74 15.43 -1.71
C LEU A 13 -2.31 15.63 -1.22
N THR A 14 -2.16 15.70 0.11
CA THR A 14 -0.86 15.66 0.78
C THR A 14 -0.90 14.53 1.79
N MET A 15 0.02 13.57 1.65
CA MET A 15 0.11 12.42 2.54
C MET A 15 1.22 12.63 3.56
N GLN A 16 0.92 12.37 4.83
CA GLN A 16 1.94 12.37 5.88
C GLN A 16 2.67 11.03 5.85
N THR A 17 3.98 11.06 5.57
CA THR A 17 4.82 9.86 5.55
C THR A 17 5.95 9.98 6.57
N ALA A 18 6.64 8.88 6.85
CA ALA A 18 7.83 8.91 7.72
C ALA A 18 8.97 9.79 7.17
N ALA A 19 9.04 9.98 5.84
CA ALA A 19 9.99 10.88 5.20
C ALA A 19 9.53 12.36 5.22
N GLY A 20 8.36 12.63 5.80
CA GLY A 20 7.71 13.95 5.82
C GLY A 20 6.45 14.00 4.95
N PRO A 21 5.82 15.18 4.85
CA PRO A 21 4.67 15.39 3.97
C PRO A 21 5.06 15.20 2.50
N VAL A 22 4.25 14.46 1.75
CA VAL A 22 4.43 14.23 0.31
C VAL A 22 3.19 14.69 -0.44
N GLU A 23 3.37 15.59 -1.41
CA GLU A 23 2.28 16.01 -2.30
C GLU A 23 2.04 14.97 -3.39
N VAL A 24 0.78 14.58 -3.58
CA VAL A 24 0.39 13.75 -4.70
C VAL A 24 0.30 14.63 -5.95
N PRO A 25 0.98 14.27 -7.05
CA PRO A 25 0.89 14.98 -8.31
C PRO A 25 -0.54 15.09 -8.85
N GLY A 26 -0.95 16.34 -9.11
CA GLY A 26 -2.24 16.66 -9.74
C GLY A 26 -3.45 16.49 -8.82
N LYS A 27 -4.64 16.79 -9.36
CA LYS A 27 -5.90 16.52 -8.64
C LYS A 27 -6.24 15.04 -8.75
N ARG A 28 -6.71 14.47 -7.65
CA ARG A 28 -7.15 13.08 -7.54
C ARG A 28 -8.65 13.04 -7.30
N ARG A 29 -9.35 12.14 -7.97
CA ARG A 29 -10.77 11.91 -7.72
C ARG A 29 -10.94 11.14 -6.42
N CYS A 30 -11.48 11.81 -5.41
CA CYS A 30 -11.83 11.22 -4.13
C CYS A 30 -13.34 10.98 -4.06
N TYR A 31 -13.74 9.90 -3.42
CA TYR A 31 -15.14 9.52 -3.27
C TYR A 31 -15.56 9.64 -1.81
N VAL A 32 -16.74 10.19 -1.58
CA VAL A 32 -17.38 10.16 -0.26
C VAL A 32 -18.11 8.85 -0.16
N VAL A 33 -17.60 7.95 0.67
CA VAL A 33 -18.21 6.66 0.95
C VAL A 33 -19.29 6.82 2.02
N ASN A 34 -20.38 6.05 1.91
CA ASN A 34 -21.51 6.14 2.83
C ASN A 34 -21.17 5.61 4.23
N ASP A 35 -20.34 4.57 4.28
CA ASP A 35 -19.95 3.88 5.49
C ASP A 35 -18.43 3.71 5.53
N GLY A 36 -17.83 3.99 6.69
CA GLY A 36 -16.40 3.85 6.95
C GLY A 36 -15.81 5.04 7.70
N ASP A 37 -14.96 4.77 8.68
CA ASP A 37 -14.30 5.78 9.50
C ASP A 37 -12.88 6.13 9.00
N GLU A 38 -12.44 5.47 7.93
CA GLU A 38 -11.08 5.54 7.41
C GLU A 38 -11.00 6.10 5.99
N PHE A 39 -9.88 6.74 5.67
CA PHE A 39 -9.59 7.25 4.32
C PHE A 39 -8.96 6.16 3.45
N LEU A 40 -9.64 5.80 2.36
CA LEU A 40 -9.12 4.85 1.39
C LEU A 40 -8.29 5.58 0.31
N VAL A 41 -7.04 5.18 0.16
CA VAL A 41 -6.16 5.64 -0.92
C VAL A 41 -6.10 4.57 -2.00
N SER A 42 -6.32 4.96 -3.25
CA SER A 42 -6.21 4.02 -4.38
C SER A 42 -4.76 3.63 -4.66
N ASP A 43 -4.57 2.40 -5.15
CA ASP A 43 -3.25 1.86 -5.50
C ASP A 43 -2.48 2.76 -6.48
N ASP A 44 -3.15 3.29 -7.51
CA ASP A 44 -2.55 4.19 -8.48
C ASP A 44 -2.07 5.51 -7.86
N THR A 45 -2.76 6.00 -6.83
CA THR A 45 -2.36 7.18 -6.07
C THR A 45 -1.08 6.92 -5.27
N LEU A 46 -0.98 5.75 -4.62
CA LEU A 46 0.24 5.33 -3.90
C LEU A 46 1.43 5.16 -4.86
N LYS A 47 1.22 4.47 -5.98
CA LYS A 47 2.25 4.25 -7.01
C LYS A 47 2.77 5.58 -7.59
N THR A 48 1.92 6.60 -7.70
CA THR A 48 2.33 7.93 -8.18
C THR A 48 3.36 8.60 -7.26
N ILE A 49 3.33 8.34 -5.95
CA ILE A 49 4.32 8.86 -4.99
C ILE A 49 5.45 7.85 -4.69
N GLY A 50 5.57 6.80 -5.50
CA GLY A 50 6.64 5.80 -5.41
C GLY A 50 6.41 4.71 -4.36
N ILE A 51 5.19 4.59 -3.83
CA ILE A 51 4.82 3.50 -2.91
C ILE A 51 4.15 2.39 -3.74
N ASP A 52 4.88 1.29 -3.92
CA ASP A 52 4.39 0.11 -4.65
C ASP A 52 4.24 -1.06 -3.67
N ILE A 53 3.01 -1.28 -3.19
CA ILE A 53 2.72 -2.31 -2.17
C ILE A 53 3.04 -3.71 -2.70
N ASP A 54 2.73 -3.99 -3.97
CA ASP A 54 2.98 -5.31 -4.57
C ASP A 54 4.49 -5.61 -4.54
N ARG A 55 5.31 -4.65 -4.97
CA ARG A 55 6.77 -4.77 -4.93
C ARG A 55 7.32 -4.90 -3.51
N LEU A 56 6.76 -4.17 -2.55
CA LEU A 56 7.16 -4.27 -1.14
C LEU A 56 6.84 -5.66 -0.57
N LEU A 57 5.65 -6.20 -0.88
CA LEU A 57 5.25 -7.54 -0.45
C LEU A 57 6.10 -8.63 -1.11
N GLU A 58 6.47 -8.48 -2.39
CA GLU A 58 7.40 -9.39 -3.06
C GLU A 58 8.77 -9.43 -2.35
N GLN A 59 9.30 -8.29 -1.93
CA GLN A 59 10.55 -8.22 -1.17
C GLN A 59 10.44 -8.93 0.18
N VAL A 60 9.33 -8.72 0.90
CA VAL A 60 9.05 -9.39 2.18
C VAL A 60 8.92 -10.91 2.01
N ALA A 61 8.30 -11.37 0.92
CA ALA A 61 8.17 -12.79 0.63
C ALA A 61 9.53 -13.44 0.32
N ARG A 62 10.42 -12.76 -0.43
CA ARG A 62 11.77 -13.27 -0.71
C ARG A 62 12.64 -13.35 0.55
N LEU A 63 12.58 -12.34 1.41
CA LEU A 63 13.33 -12.33 2.66
C LEU A 63 12.97 -13.51 3.58
N GLN A 64 11.69 -13.90 3.64
CA GLN A 64 11.26 -15.08 4.41
C GLN A 64 11.78 -16.40 3.83
N VAL A 65 11.98 -16.50 2.51
CA VAL A 65 12.52 -17.72 1.87
C VAL A 65 14.02 -17.90 2.16
N ASP A 66 14.76 -16.79 2.26
CA ASP A 66 16.20 -16.83 2.50
C ASP A 66 16.56 -17.04 4.00
N GLU A 67 15.63 -16.84 4.94
CA GLU A 67 15.85 -17.07 6.39
C GLU A 67 15.51 -18.52 6.87
N ASP A 68 14.72 -19.30 6.13
CA ASP A 68 14.33 -20.68 6.49
C ASP A 68 15.21 -21.75 5.78
N GLY A 69 16.45 -21.40 5.45
CA GLY A 69 17.24 -22.10 4.45
C GLY A 69 18.47 -22.90 4.89
N ASP A 70 18.77 -23.09 6.19
CA ASP A 70 19.95 -23.91 6.56
C ASP A 70 19.91 -24.51 7.98
N ASP A 71 19.02 -25.47 8.25
CA ASP A 71 19.17 -26.43 9.36
C ASP A 71 18.47 -27.76 9.03
N LEU A 72 18.91 -28.42 7.94
CA LEU A 72 18.72 -29.86 7.81
C LEU A 72 20.00 -30.53 8.32
N GLU A 73 20.18 -30.60 9.64
CA GLU A 73 21.07 -31.60 10.23
C GLU A 73 20.58 -32.99 9.80
N GLU A 74 21.31 -33.60 8.87
CA GLU A 74 21.14 -35.00 8.48
C GLU A 74 21.52 -35.89 9.69
N VAL A 75 20.58 -36.08 10.61
CA VAL A 75 20.71 -37.09 11.68
C VAL A 75 19.90 -38.32 11.29
N ALA A 76 20.50 -39.21 10.50
CA ALA A 76 20.02 -40.59 10.39
C ALA A 76 21.14 -41.57 10.02
N ARG A 77 21.81 -42.08 11.07
CA ARG A 77 22.48 -43.39 11.25
C ARG A 77 23.28 -44.02 10.10
#